data_AF-A0AA88GJS7-F1
#
_entry.id   AF-A0AA88GJS7-F1
#
_cell.length_a   1.000
_cell.length_b   1.000
_cell.length_c   1.000
_cell.angle_alpha   90.00
_cell.angle_beta   90.00
_cell.angle_gamma   90.00
#
_symmetry.space_group_name_H-M   'P 1'
#
loop_
_entity.id
_entity.type
_entity.pdbx_description
1 polymer ?
#
loop_
_entity_poly.entity_id
_entity_poly.type
_entity_poly.pdbx_seq_one_letter_code
_entity_poly.pdbx_strand_id
1 'polypeptide(L)'
;MLNSLKRFKSCHTSDVLEEWLYDHSVVGDQYLLFKKPTHISQRGACYHISEIQSQQTFEEYLRVWSEAITKKQIFYMEEIRPFHNFKLYLDLDFKLKENAAFNLSKSSWLKHIMKFTKEFFSLRNNLLSDFSCCITYCNGPYASDTTTPDCKYKSGYRLYFTSIRVQNNEEFSLYLSKLIEYMEQCECTQYPNKAQNWSLTDIIDTTCAKYPRCRMYGSEKLRNGKDLSRQYKFYGCFNELGELDTTETELNKKSLIRLLSSVSQFSASFSSMMM
;
A
#
# COMPACT_ATOMS: atom_id res chain seq x y z
N MET A 1 -22.60 -6.30 22.00
CA MET A 1 -23.57 -5.45 21.28
C MET A 1 -23.16 -5.44 19.82
N LEU A 2 -23.78 -6.27 18.96
CA LEU A 2 -23.91 -6.11 17.50
C LEU A 2 -24.68 -7.33 16.94
N ASN A 3 -25.96 -7.40 17.31
CA ASN A 3 -26.96 -8.11 16.53
C ASN A 3 -27.25 -7.27 15.29
N SER A 4 -26.55 -7.52 14.18
CA SER A 4 -27.06 -7.31 12.82
C SER A 4 -26.00 -7.62 11.76
N LEU A 5 -25.74 -8.90 11.50
CA LEU A 5 -25.54 -9.32 10.11
C LEU A 5 -26.92 -9.31 9.46
N LYS A 6 -27.50 -8.11 9.30
CA LYS A 6 -28.59 -7.91 8.35
C LYS A 6 -27.98 -8.32 7.01
N ARG A 7 -28.58 -9.35 6.38
CA ARG A 7 -28.41 -9.66 4.96
C ARG A 7 -28.18 -8.33 4.23
N PHE A 8 -27.02 -8.18 3.58
CA PHE A 8 -26.67 -7.03 2.77
C PHE A 8 -27.72 -6.90 1.65
N LYS A 9 -28.86 -6.27 1.96
CA LYS A 9 -29.85 -5.84 0.97
C LYS A 9 -29.21 -4.66 0.24
N SER A 10 -28.87 -4.92 -1.03
CA SER A 10 -28.52 -3.93 -2.07
C SER A 10 -27.37 -2.97 -1.77
N CYS A 11 -26.19 -3.48 -1.40
CA CYS A 11 -24.98 -2.78 -1.84
C CYS A 11 -24.81 -3.14 -3.31
N HIS A 12 -25.26 -2.29 -4.23
CA HIS A 12 -24.87 -2.43 -5.63
C HIS A 12 -23.35 -2.38 -5.67
N THR A 13 -22.70 -3.52 -5.93
CA THR A 13 -21.27 -3.57 -6.25
C THR A 13 -21.06 -2.63 -7.43
N SER A 14 -20.22 -1.61 -7.25
CA SER A 14 -20.11 -0.53 -8.25
C SER A 14 -19.10 -0.81 -9.35
N ASP A 15 -18.27 -1.83 -9.15
CA ASP A 15 -17.15 -2.17 -10.01
C ASP A 15 -16.91 -3.68 -10.03
N VAL A 16 -16.29 -4.16 -11.12
CA VAL A 16 -16.09 -5.60 -11.37
C VAL A 16 -15.17 -6.25 -10.35
N LEU A 17 -14.29 -5.48 -9.70
CA LEU A 17 -13.40 -5.99 -8.68
C LEU A 17 -14.17 -6.27 -7.39
N GLU A 18 -14.96 -5.32 -6.90
CA GLU A 18 -15.78 -5.54 -5.70
C GLU A 18 -16.81 -6.67 -5.90
N GLU A 19 -17.38 -6.82 -7.10
CA GLU A 19 -18.25 -7.94 -7.46
C GLU A 19 -17.51 -9.29 -7.40
N TRP A 20 -16.35 -9.39 -8.05
CA TRP A 20 -15.56 -10.63 -8.01
C TRP A 20 -15.11 -10.98 -6.59
N LEU A 21 -14.70 -9.98 -5.79
CA LEU A 21 -14.35 -10.17 -4.38
C LEU A 21 -15.53 -10.68 -3.56
N TYR A 22 -16.74 -10.18 -3.82
CA TYR A 22 -17.97 -10.64 -3.16
C TYR A 22 -18.25 -12.11 -3.50
N ASP A 23 -18.23 -12.47 -4.78
CA ASP A 23 -18.54 -13.83 -5.26
C ASP A 23 -17.55 -14.89 -4.76
N HIS A 24 -16.28 -14.50 -4.57
CA HIS A 24 -15.22 -15.40 -4.08
C HIS A 24 -15.01 -15.31 -2.57
N SER A 25 -15.79 -14.49 -1.87
CA SER A 25 -15.63 -14.31 -0.43
C SER A 25 -16.26 -15.45 0.38
N VAL A 26 -15.50 -15.98 1.34
CA VAL A 26 -16.03 -16.90 2.34
C VAL A 26 -16.75 -16.08 3.41
N VAL A 27 -18.06 -16.27 3.53
CA VAL A 27 -18.90 -15.56 4.51
C VAL A 27 -18.74 -16.19 5.90
N GLY A 28 -18.53 -15.35 6.93
CA GLY A 28 -18.96 -15.69 8.29
C GLY A 28 -17.89 -15.94 9.35
N ASP A 29 -16.59 -15.78 9.08
CA ASP A 29 -15.56 -15.99 10.11
C ASP A 29 -14.67 -14.76 10.34
N GLN A 30 -14.99 -13.98 11.38
CA GLN A 30 -14.21 -12.83 11.81
C GLN A 30 -12.80 -13.21 12.30
N TYR A 31 -12.56 -14.47 12.68
CA TYR A 31 -11.23 -14.94 13.10
C TYR A 31 -10.26 -15.12 11.93
N LEU A 32 -10.75 -15.08 10.67
CA LEU A 32 -9.90 -15.14 9.47
C LEU A 32 -9.27 -13.80 9.12
N LEU A 33 -9.81 -12.70 9.65
CA LEU A 33 -9.22 -11.37 9.53
C LEU A 33 -7.76 -11.44 10.03
N PHE A 34 -6.81 -10.96 9.23
CA PHE A 34 -5.36 -10.93 9.51
C PHE A 34 -4.58 -12.25 9.40
N LYS A 35 -5.25 -13.41 9.26
CA LYS A 35 -4.58 -14.71 9.03
C LYS A 35 -4.57 -15.13 7.57
N LYS A 36 -5.55 -14.64 6.80
CA LYS A 36 -5.69 -14.96 5.39
C LYS A 36 -5.96 -13.69 4.57
N PRO A 37 -5.76 -13.76 3.24
CA PRO A 37 -5.98 -12.62 2.37
C PRO A 37 -7.37 -12.03 2.52
N THR A 38 -7.39 -10.73 2.81
CA THR A 38 -8.62 -10.00 3.12
C THR A 38 -8.59 -8.65 2.42
N HIS A 39 -9.72 -8.26 1.85
CA HIS A 39 -9.94 -6.95 1.24
C HIS A 39 -11.03 -6.21 2.02
N ILE A 40 -10.88 -4.90 2.17
CA ILE A 40 -11.87 -4.06 2.82
C ILE A 40 -12.27 -2.95 1.87
N SER A 41 -13.58 -2.79 1.71
CA SER A 41 -14.19 -1.65 1.04
C SER A 41 -14.29 -0.49 2.03
N GLN A 42 -13.87 0.71 1.64
CA GLN A 42 -14.08 1.92 2.46
C GLN A 42 -15.58 2.27 2.63
N ARG A 43 -16.48 1.55 1.94
CA ARG A 43 -17.94 1.57 2.14
C ARG A 43 -18.43 0.63 3.26
N GLY A 44 -17.53 -0.14 3.87
CA GLY A 44 -17.82 -0.95 5.06
C GLY A 44 -17.94 -2.46 4.82
N ALA A 45 -17.72 -2.94 3.59
CA ALA A 45 -17.68 -4.37 3.30
C ALA A 45 -16.28 -4.96 3.53
N CYS A 46 -16.24 -6.25 3.83
CA CYS A 46 -15.01 -7.00 4.06
C CYS A 46 -15.11 -8.35 3.34
N TYR A 47 -14.10 -8.68 2.55
CA TYR A 47 -14.07 -9.85 1.67
C TYR A 47 -12.87 -10.71 2.02
N HIS A 48 -13.10 -11.98 2.30
CA HIS A 48 -12.03 -12.94 2.58
C HIS A 48 -11.99 -14.00 1.48
N ILE A 49 -10.88 -14.08 0.74
CA ILE A 49 -10.70 -15.07 -0.34
C ILE A 49 -9.69 -16.10 0.12
N SER A 50 -10.16 -17.30 0.46
CA SER A 50 -9.29 -18.37 0.96
C SER A 50 -8.30 -18.88 -0.09
N GLU A 51 -8.67 -18.85 -1.36
CA GLU A 51 -7.91 -19.49 -2.46
C GLU A 51 -7.03 -18.54 -3.26
N ILE A 52 -6.98 -17.24 -2.94
CA ILE A 52 -6.15 -16.26 -3.67
C ILE A 52 -4.64 -16.53 -3.57
N GLN A 53 -4.24 -17.48 -2.71
CA GLN A 53 -2.88 -18.00 -2.63
C GLN A 53 -2.56 -19.04 -3.72
N SER A 54 -3.57 -19.57 -4.43
CA SER A 54 -3.36 -20.40 -5.61
C SER A 54 -2.92 -19.54 -6.79
N GLN A 55 -2.08 -20.09 -7.67
CA GLN A 55 -1.63 -19.38 -8.87
C GLN A 55 -2.82 -18.93 -9.73
N GLN A 56 -3.78 -19.84 -9.96
CA GLN A 56 -4.95 -19.60 -10.80
C GLN A 56 -5.83 -18.47 -10.26
N THR A 57 -6.21 -18.53 -8.98
CA THR A 57 -7.06 -17.50 -8.35
C THR A 57 -6.33 -16.17 -8.23
N PHE A 58 -5.01 -16.19 -7.98
CA PHE A 58 -4.22 -14.95 -7.94
C PHE A 58 -4.16 -14.28 -9.31
N GLU A 59 -3.90 -15.03 -10.38
CA GLU A 59 -3.89 -14.50 -11.76
C GLU A 59 -5.26 -13.95 -12.16
N GLU A 60 -6.34 -14.65 -11.78
CA GLU A 60 -7.70 -14.17 -11.99
C GLU A 60 -7.99 -12.86 -11.24
N TYR A 61 -7.63 -12.80 -9.96
CA TYR A 61 -7.73 -11.58 -9.16
C TYR A 61 -7.00 -10.40 -9.82
N LEU A 62 -5.74 -10.59 -10.24
CA LEU A 62 -4.97 -9.55 -10.91
C LEU A 62 -5.65 -9.12 -12.23
N ARG A 63 -6.22 -10.06 -12.99
CA ARG A 63 -6.95 -9.77 -14.23
C ARG A 63 -8.18 -8.91 -13.98
N VAL A 64 -9.00 -9.26 -12.99
CA VAL A 64 -10.21 -8.48 -12.67
C VAL A 64 -9.86 -7.10 -12.12
N TRP A 65 -8.83 -7.01 -11.28
CA TRP A 65 -8.34 -5.72 -10.80
C TRP A 65 -7.81 -4.84 -11.96
N SER A 66 -7.04 -5.43 -12.87
CA SER A 66 -6.57 -4.76 -14.09
C SER A 66 -7.74 -4.28 -14.96
N GLU A 67 -8.79 -5.08 -15.07
CA GLU A 67 -10.00 -4.74 -15.82
C GLU A 67 -10.73 -3.54 -15.22
N ALA A 68 -10.93 -3.51 -13.89
CA ALA A 68 -11.56 -2.38 -13.20
C ALA A 68 -10.84 -1.05 -13.50
N ILE A 69 -9.50 -1.05 -13.44
CA ILE A 69 -8.67 0.11 -13.76
C ILE A 69 -8.78 0.48 -15.24
N THR A 70 -8.68 -0.49 -16.14
CA THR A 70 -8.71 -0.26 -17.59
C THR A 70 -10.06 0.31 -18.04
N LYS A 71 -11.15 -0.15 -17.43
CA LYS A 71 -12.51 0.38 -17.62
C LYS A 71 -12.75 1.72 -16.91
N LYS A 72 -11.76 2.26 -16.19
CA LYS A 72 -11.86 3.49 -15.40
C LYS A 72 -13.00 3.45 -14.38
N GLN A 73 -13.25 2.29 -13.79
CA GLN A 73 -14.22 2.15 -12.72
C GLN A 73 -13.65 2.74 -11.43
N ILE A 74 -14.51 3.39 -10.65
CA ILE A 74 -14.15 3.93 -9.35
C ILE A 74 -14.37 2.83 -8.31
N PHE A 75 -13.32 2.50 -7.57
CA PHE A 75 -13.36 1.55 -6.47
C PHE A 75 -12.60 2.10 -5.26
N TYR A 76 -13.01 1.70 -4.06
CA TYR A 76 -12.50 2.22 -2.79
C TYR A 76 -11.90 1.12 -1.91
N MET A 77 -11.15 0.22 -2.52
CA MET A 77 -10.64 -1.00 -1.89
C MET A 77 -9.28 -0.81 -1.22
N GLU A 78 -9.06 -1.57 -0.14
CA GLU A 78 -7.80 -1.74 0.57
C GLU A 78 -7.53 -3.25 0.75
N GLU A 79 -6.26 -3.65 0.74
CA GLU A 79 -5.84 -4.98 1.17
C GLU A 79 -5.49 -4.94 2.67
N ILE A 80 -5.76 -6.03 3.37
CA ILE A 80 -5.28 -6.26 4.74
C ILE A 80 -4.13 -7.25 4.65
N ARG A 81 -2.91 -6.76 4.86
CA ARG A 81 -1.74 -7.63 4.92
C ARG A 81 -1.80 -8.51 6.18
N PRO A 82 -1.26 -9.74 6.14
CA PRO A 82 -1.09 -10.53 7.34
C PRO A 82 -0.07 -9.86 8.30
N PHE A 83 -0.12 -10.23 9.57
CA PHE A 83 0.86 -9.78 10.57
C PHE A 83 2.21 -10.53 10.47
N HIS A 84 2.31 -11.52 9.59
CA HIS A 84 3.50 -12.33 9.38
C HIS A 84 3.69 -12.61 7.89
N ASN A 85 4.94 -12.82 7.47
CA ASN A 85 5.33 -13.17 6.10
C ASN A 85 4.65 -12.32 5.00
N PHE A 86 4.81 -11.00 5.07
CA PHE A 86 4.25 -10.05 4.09
C PHE A 86 5.37 -9.31 3.34
N LYS A 87 5.06 -8.79 2.15
CA LYS A 87 5.98 -7.92 1.40
C LYS A 87 6.14 -6.60 2.16
N LEU A 88 7.38 -6.12 2.37
CA LEU A 88 7.59 -4.85 3.05
C LEU A 88 6.87 -3.72 2.31
N TYR A 89 6.02 -3.02 3.05
CA TYR A 89 5.21 -1.88 2.60
C TYR A 89 5.50 -0.70 3.50
N LEU A 90 5.82 0.44 2.90
CA LEU A 90 6.01 1.71 3.61
C LEU A 90 5.06 2.77 3.05
N ASP A 91 4.40 3.45 3.97
CA ASP A 91 3.46 4.53 3.70
C ASP A 91 4.07 5.88 4.13
N LEU A 92 4.21 6.78 3.16
CA LEU A 92 4.71 8.14 3.36
C LEU A 92 3.65 9.18 3.02
N ASP A 93 3.39 10.09 3.95
CA ASP A 93 2.31 11.06 3.84
C ASP A 93 2.80 12.50 4.10
N PHE A 94 3.06 13.24 3.02
CA PHE A 94 3.54 14.63 3.07
C PHE A 94 2.34 15.60 3.09
N LYS A 95 2.12 16.26 4.23
CA LYS A 95 1.06 17.26 4.48
C LYS A 95 1.48 18.64 3.98
N LEU A 96 0.67 19.25 3.10
CA LEU A 96 1.01 20.46 2.35
C LEU A 96 -0.01 21.58 2.56
N LYS A 97 0.48 22.81 2.70
CA LYS A 97 -0.34 24.04 2.83
C LYS A 97 -0.97 24.48 1.52
N GLU A 98 -0.30 24.19 0.41
CA GLU A 98 -0.63 24.69 -0.93
C GLU A 98 -0.83 23.53 -1.90
N ASN A 99 -1.47 23.81 -3.05
CA ASN A 99 -1.68 22.84 -4.12
C ASN A 99 -0.36 22.58 -4.87
N ALA A 100 0.62 22.04 -4.16
CA ALA A 100 1.88 21.56 -4.69
C ALA A 100 1.93 20.03 -4.52
N ALA A 101 2.83 19.40 -5.26
CA ALA A 101 3.22 18.02 -4.99
C ALA A 101 4.63 18.02 -4.40
N PHE A 102 4.83 17.32 -3.28
CA PHE A 102 6.18 16.92 -2.90
C PHE A 102 6.72 16.00 -4.01
N ASN A 103 8.03 16.02 -4.30
CA ASN A 103 8.62 15.16 -5.31
C ASN A 103 9.68 14.25 -4.65
N LEU A 104 9.26 13.04 -4.29
CA LEU A 104 10.07 12.09 -3.54
C LEU A 104 11.41 11.77 -4.22
N SER A 105 11.43 11.51 -5.53
CA SER A 105 12.65 11.14 -6.27
C SER A 105 13.65 12.29 -6.46
N LYS A 106 13.19 13.54 -6.37
CA LYS A 106 14.06 14.73 -6.40
C LYS A 106 14.56 15.14 -5.01
N SER A 107 14.17 14.41 -3.97
CA SER A 107 14.59 14.67 -2.59
C SER A 107 15.60 13.62 -2.12
N SER A 108 16.35 13.93 -1.07
CA SER A 108 17.26 12.97 -0.42
C SER A 108 16.52 11.82 0.27
N TRP A 109 15.23 12.00 0.57
CA TRP A 109 14.41 11.05 1.31
C TRP A 109 14.47 9.64 0.77
N LEU A 110 14.24 9.49 -0.54
CA LEU A 110 14.20 8.16 -1.15
C LEU A 110 15.54 7.45 -1.01
N LYS A 111 16.65 8.15 -1.25
CA LYS A 111 18.00 7.60 -1.11
C LYS A 111 18.26 7.11 0.31
N HIS A 112 17.88 7.91 1.32
CA HIS A 112 18.04 7.54 2.72
C HIS A 112 17.15 6.35 3.12
N ILE A 113 15.89 6.33 2.68
CA ILE A 113 14.98 5.20 2.92
C ILE A 113 15.52 3.91 2.29
N MET A 114 15.96 3.97 1.03
CA MET A 114 16.50 2.80 0.32
C MET A 114 17.76 2.28 0.99
N LYS A 115 18.69 3.17 1.35
CA LYS A 115 19.93 2.84 2.06
C LYS A 115 19.64 2.15 3.41
N PHE A 116 18.83 2.79 4.25
CA PHE A 116 18.47 2.25 5.56
C PHE A 116 17.78 0.89 5.44
N THR A 117 16.84 0.77 4.50
CA THR A 117 16.08 -0.47 4.30
C THR A 117 16.97 -1.61 3.85
N LYS A 118 17.92 -1.35 2.94
CA LYS A 118 18.93 -2.33 2.53
C LYS A 118 19.77 -2.75 3.73
N GLU A 119 20.34 -1.81 4.49
CA GLU A 119 21.17 -2.10 5.66
C GLU A 119 20.41 -2.93 6.71
N PHE A 120 19.18 -2.54 7.06
CA PHE A 120 18.34 -3.22 8.05
C PHE A 120 18.05 -4.69 7.69
N PHE A 121 17.77 -4.98 6.41
CA PHE A 121 17.40 -6.32 5.95
C PHE A 121 18.56 -7.13 5.34
N SER A 122 19.72 -6.52 5.11
CA SER A 122 20.90 -7.15 4.47
C SER A 122 21.45 -8.35 5.23
N LEU A 123 21.46 -8.29 6.57
CA LEU A 123 22.07 -9.32 7.43
C LEU A 123 21.34 -10.67 7.41
N ARG A 124 20.09 -10.71 6.93
CA ARG A 124 19.24 -11.92 7.03
C ARG A 124 18.97 -12.60 5.71
N ASN A 125 18.95 -11.86 4.61
CA ASN A 125 18.33 -12.36 3.38
C ASN A 125 19.32 -12.80 2.30
N ASN A 126 20.65 -12.76 2.55
CA ASN A 126 21.66 -13.00 1.50
C ASN A 126 21.28 -12.29 0.18
N LEU A 127 20.72 -11.07 0.29
CA LEU A 127 20.19 -10.28 -0.83
C LEU A 127 21.37 -9.78 -1.67
N LEU A 128 21.95 -10.66 -2.46
CA LEU A 128 22.98 -10.35 -3.44
C LEU A 128 22.38 -10.05 -4.83
N SER A 129 21.09 -10.27 -5.04
CA SER A 129 20.47 -9.98 -6.33
C SER A 129 19.05 -9.46 -6.18
N ASP A 130 18.90 -8.17 -6.50
CA ASP A 130 17.66 -7.41 -6.72
C ASP A 130 16.98 -6.80 -5.48
N PHE A 131 17.56 -5.68 -5.01
CA PHE A 131 16.89 -4.75 -4.11
C PHE A 131 16.27 -3.62 -4.95
N SER A 132 14.98 -3.73 -5.20
CA SER A 132 14.19 -2.73 -5.92
C SER A 132 12.90 -2.39 -5.16
N CYS A 133 12.40 -1.18 -5.41
CA CYS A 133 11.19 -0.65 -4.81
C CYS A 133 10.23 -0.17 -5.90
N CYS A 134 9.01 -0.71 -5.93
CA CYS A 134 7.93 -0.19 -6.74
C CYS A 134 7.20 0.90 -5.95
N ILE A 135 7.01 2.07 -6.55
CA ILE A 135 6.36 3.20 -5.88
C ILE A 135 5.06 3.57 -6.58
N THR A 136 4.00 3.75 -5.78
CA THR A 136 2.77 4.42 -6.22
C THR A 136 2.63 5.76 -5.51
N TYR A 137 1.98 6.72 -6.16
CA TYR A 137 1.79 8.05 -5.61
C TYR A 137 0.35 8.54 -5.81
N CYS A 138 -0.14 9.35 -4.89
CA CYS A 138 -1.31 10.18 -5.10
C CYS A 138 -1.02 11.59 -4.59
N ASN A 139 -1.66 12.59 -5.19
CA ASN A 139 -1.65 13.95 -4.69
C ASN A 139 -3.05 14.53 -4.82
N GLY A 140 -3.49 15.29 -3.82
CA GLY A 140 -4.77 15.97 -3.91
C GLY A 140 -5.23 16.58 -2.60
N PRO A 141 -6.50 17.01 -2.55
CA PRO A 141 -7.08 17.62 -1.36
C PRO A 141 -6.97 16.74 -0.13
N TYR A 142 -6.70 17.37 1.00
CA TYR A 142 -6.78 16.76 2.31
C TYR A 142 -8.05 17.22 3.00
N ALA A 143 -8.88 16.27 3.44
CA ALA A 143 -10.05 16.61 4.25
C ALA A 143 -9.55 17.25 5.56
N SER A 144 -10.02 18.47 5.83
CA SER A 144 -9.68 19.25 7.02
C SER A 144 -9.63 18.37 8.28
N ASP A 145 -8.45 18.27 8.89
CA ASP A 145 -8.22 17.60 10.16
C ASP A 145 -8.08 18.67 11.24
N THR A 146 -8.66 18.42 12.41
CA THR A 146 -8.55 19.30 13.58
C THR A 146 -7.11 19.43 14.09
N THR A 147 -6.28 18.43 13.83
CA THR A 147 -4.90 18.33 14.33
C THR A 147 -3.90 19.15 13.50
N THR A 148 -4.15 19.27 12.19
CA THR A 148 -3.27 20.01 11.26
C THR A 148 -4.13 20.93 10.38
N PRO A 149 -4.71 22.00 10.95
CA PRO A 149 -5.74 22.80 10.28
C PRO A 149 -5.21 23.59 9.07
N ASP A 150 -3.91 23.83 8.99
CA ASP A 150 -3.27 24.50 7.85
C ASP A 150 -2.92 23.55 6.69
N CYS A 151 -3.06 22.23 6.88
CA CYS A 151 -2.92 21.24 5.83
C CYS A 151 -4.14 21.23 4.92
N LYS A 152 -3.94 21.57 3.65
CA LYS A 152 -5.01 21.61 2.63
C LYS A 152 -4.84 20.50 1.57
N TYR A 153 -3.61 20.03 1.39
CA TYR A 153 -3.25 19.05 0.37
C TYR A 153 -2.33 17.99 0.95
N LYS A 154 -2.23 16.85 0.26
CA LYS A 154 -1.36 15.76 0.68
C LYS A 154 -0.77 15.03 -0.51
N SER A 155 0.55 14.86 -0.51
CA SER A 155 1.24 13.90 -1.39
C SER A 155 1.48 12.61 -0.62
N GLY A 156 0.85 11.53 -1.05
CA GLY A 156 1.01 10.20 -0.44
C GLY A 156 1.81 9.29 -1.35
N TYR A 157 2.83 8.62 -0.81
CA TYR A 157 3.65 7.63 -1.51
C TYR A 157 3.54 6.27 -0.82
N ARG A 158 3.55 5.22 -1.62
CA ARG A 158 3.54 3.83 -1.14
C ARG A 158 4.68 3.10 -1.78
N LEU A 159 5.58 2.62 -0.95
CA LEU A 159 6.79 1.93 -1.35
C LEU A 159 6.59 0.45 -1.09
N TYR A 160 6.72 -0.36 -2.14
CA TYR A 160 6.58 -1.81 -2.10
C TYR A 160 7.93 -2.43 -2.45
N PHE A 161 8.52 -3.15 -1.49
CA PHE A 161 9.79 -3.85 -1.68
C PHE A 161 9.49 -5.33 -1.93
N THR A 162 9.41 -5.71 -3.20
CA THR A 162 8.92 -7.03 -3.64
C THR A 162 9.79 -8.19 -3.16
N SER A 163 11.10 -7.96 -3.03
CA SER A 163 12.07 -8.97 -2.58
C SER A 163 12.22 -9.08 -1.06
N ILE A 164 11.63 -8.16 -0.29
CA ILE A 164 11.75 -8.16 1.18
C ILE A 164 10.49 -8.75 1.80
N ARG A 165 10.65 -9.88 2.50
CA ARG A 165 9.59 -10.50 3.31
C ARG A 165 9.83 -10.21 4.78
N VAL A 166 8.87 -9.53 5.40
CA VAL A 166 8.87 -9.22 6.83
C VAL A 166 8.25 -10.41 7.57
N GLN A 167 8.97 -10.94 8.56
CA GLN A 167 8.61 -12.19 9.22
C GLN A 167 7.43 -12.02 10.16
N ASN A 168 7.39 -10.93 10.92
CA ASN A 168 6.36 -10.63 11.91
C ASN A 168 6.19 -9.12 12.13
N ASN A 169 5.15 -8.74 12.86
CA ASN A 169 4.79 -7.34 13.05
C ASN A 169 5.71 -6.62 14.06
N GLU A 170 6.37 -7.35 14.96
CA GLU A 170 7.39 -6.83 15.87
C GLU A 170 8.62 -6.33 15.09
N GLU A 171 9.11 -7.11 14.13
CA GLU A 171 10.18 -6.71 13.21
C GLU A 171 9.79 -5.47 12.41
N PHE A 172 8.57 -5.43 11.90
CA PHE A 172 8.07 -4.27 11.15
C PHE A 172 8.00 -3.00 12.02
N SER A 173 7.49 -3.15 13.24
CA SER A 173 7.41 -2.03 14.20
C SER A 173 8.80 -1.50 14.56
N LEU A 174 9.77 -2.40 14.75
CA LEU A 174 11.17 -2.04 14.98
C LEU A 174 11.77 -1.33 13.77
N TYR A 175 11.54 -1.85 12.55
CA TYR A 175 11.98 -1.22 11.30
C TYR A 175 11.46 0.21 11.18
N LEU A 176 10.15 0.45 11.40
CA LEU A 176 9.57 1.79 11.30
C LEU A 176 10.15 2.74 12.35
N SER A 177 10.31 2.29 13.60
CA SER A 177 10.93 3.10 14.67
C SER A 177 12.36 3.50 14.30
N LYS A 178 13.15 2.54 13.83
CA LYS A 178 14.56 2.77 13.47
C LYS A 178 14.72 3.60 12.20
N LEU A 179 13.81 3.45 11.24
CA LEU A 179 13.76 4.30 10.07
C LEU A 179 13.51 5.76 10.47
N ILE A 180 12.59 6.03 11.38
CA ILE A 180 12.30 7.39 11.85
C ILE A 180 13.54 8.01 12.51
N GLU A 181 14.18 7.29 13.44
CA GLU A 181 15.44 7.74 14.08
C GLU A 181 16.53 8.04 13.03
N TYR A 182 16.68 7.19 12.02
CA TYR A 182 17.65 7.37 10.95
C TYR A 182 17.35 8.60 10.08
N MET A 183 16.07 8.81 9.74
CA MET A 183 15.65 9.97 8.94
C MET A 183 15.83 11.29 9.70
N GLU A 184 15.67 11.29 11.02
CA GLU A 184 16.01 12.43 11.90
C GLU A 184 17.50 12.76 11.81
N GLN A 185 18.36 11.75 11.92
CA GLN A 185 19.81 11.92 11.83
C GLN A 185 20.28 12.41 10.46
N CYS A 186 19.56 12.04 9.40
CA CYS A 186 19.82 12.51 8.03
C CYS A 186 19.20 13.89 7.73
N GLU A 187 18.68 14.58 8.75
CA GLU A 187 18.01 15.89 8.65
C GLU A 187 16.83 15.91 7.65
N CYS A 188 16.25 14.75 7.36
CA CYS A 188 15.08 14.61 6.50
C CYS A 188 13.81 15.00 7.26
N THR A 189 13.73 16.25 7.71
CA THR A 189 12.60 16.77 8.52
C THR A 189 11.84 17.89 7.82
N GLN A 190 12.38 18.46 6.75
CA GLN A 190 11.82 19.60 6.03
C GLN A 190 11.52 19.26 4.57
N TYR A 191 10.48 19.90 4.02
CA TYR A 191 10.16 19.88 2.59
C TYR A 191 9.35 21.13 2.21
N PRO A 192 9.29 21.49 0.91
CA PRO A 192 8.54 22.67 0.46
C PRO A 192 7.07 22.62 0.85
N ASN A 193 6.51 23.77 1.25
CA ASN A 193 5.08 23.94 1.61
C ASN A 193 4.59 23.06 2.77
N LYS A 194 5.52 22.65 3.63
CA LYS A 194 5.31 21.93 4.89
C LYS A 194 4.21 22.59 5.76
N ALA A 195 3.21 21.78 6.17
CA ALA A 195 2.23 22.16 7.19
C ALA A 195 2.89 22.40 8.57
N GLN A 196 2.23 23.09 9.51
CA GLN A 196 2.72 23.27 10.87
C GLN A 196 2.48 22.02 11.74
N ASN A 197 3.17 21.92 12.87
CA ASN A 197 2.90 20.94 13.94
C ASN A 197 2.77 19.48 13.45
N TRP A 198 3.76 19.00 12.68
CA TRP A 198 3.84 17.57 12.34
C TRP A 198 5.27 17.06 12.45
N SER A 199 5.39 15.79 12.82
CA SER A 199 6.64 15.08 13.09
C SER A 199 6.91 13.99 12.05
N LEU A 200 8.08 13.37 12.09
CA LEU A 200 8.39 12.27 11.16
C LEU A 200 7.42 11.09 11.27
N THR A 201 6.86 10.85 12.44
CA THR A 201 5.80 9.86 12.68
C THR A 201 4.47 10.18 11.98
N ASP A 202 4.26 11.42 11.55
CA ASP A 202 3.12 11.81 10.70
C ASP A 202 3.35 11.55 9.22
N ILE A 203 4.61 11.53 8.75
CA ILE A 203 4.94 11.15 7.37
C ILE A 203 5.03 9.64 7.27
N ILE A 204 5.92 9.04 8.05
CA ILE A 204 6.13 7.61 8.07
C ILE A 204 5.01 7.04 8.91
N ASP A 205 3.96 6.52 8.26
CA ASP A 205 2.75 6.09 8.95
C ASP A 205 3.04 4.85 9.80
N THR A 206 3.25 5.07 11.10
CA THR A 206 3.45 3.98 12.07
C THR A 206 2.15 3.25 12.40
N THR A 207 0.98 3.85 12.10
CA THR A 207 -0.31 3.23 12.39
C THR A 207 -0.54 1.99 11.55
N CYS A 208 0.16 1.85 10.41
CA CYS A 208 0.09 0.66 9.57
C CYS A 208 0.63 -0.61 10.25
N ALA A 209 1.41 -0.48 11.34
CA ALA A 209 1.79 -1.62 12.19
C ALA A 209 0.62 -2.11 13.06
N LYS A 210 -0.27 -1.22 13.50
CA LYS A 210 -1.46 -1.58 14.29
C LYS A 210 -2.65 -1.94 13.41
N TYR A 211 -2.82 -1.22 12.31
CA TYR A 211 -3.88 -1.42 11.33
C TYR A 211 -3.23 -1.77 10.00
N PRO A 212 -3.07 -3.08 9.67
CA PRO A 212 -2.28 -3.55 8.54
C PRO A 212 -3.00 -3.33 7.19
N ARG A 213 -3.46 -2.11 6.93
CA ARG A 213 -4.18 -1.71 5.72
C ARG A 213 -3.18 -1.20 4.69
N CYS A 214 -3.24 -1.78 3.51
CA CYS A 214 -2.46 -1.37 2.36
C CYS A 214 -3.43 -0.84 1.29
N ARG A 215 -3.15 0.37 0.80
CA ARG A 215 -3.95 0.97 -0.26
C ARG A 215 -3.70 0.22 -1.56
N MET A 216 -4.77 -0.08 -2.29
CA MET A 216 -4.68 -0.70 -3.61
C MET A 216 -4.38 0.37 -4.68
N TYR A 217 -3.46 0.05 -5.58
CA TYR A 217 -3.27 0.79 -6.83
C TYR A 217 -4.60 1.00 -7.59
N GLY A 218 -4.82 2.20 -8.15
CA GLY A 218 -6.05 2.55 -8.83
C GLY A 218 -7.26 2.83 -7.92
N SER A 219 -7.18 2.51 -6.62
CA SER A 219 -8.23 2.80 -5.64
C SER A 219 -8.30 4.29 -5.34
N GLU A 220 -9.52 4.81 -5.20
CA GLU A 220 -9.77 6.17 -4.77
C GLU A 220 -9.91 6.29 -3.26
N LYS A 221 -9.75 7.52 -2.74
CA LYS A 221 -9.85 7.78 -1.31
C LYS A 221 -11.25 8.27 -0.95
N LEU A 222 -11.94 7.47 -0.14
CA LEU A 222 -13.18 7.86 0.53
C LEU A 222 -12.88 8.23 1.99
N ARG A 223 -13.44 9.34 2.47
CA ARG A 223 -13.39 9.70 3.91
C ARG A 223 -14.74 10.29 4.32
N ASN A 224 -15.36 9.69 5.34
CA ASN A 224 -16.67 10.11 5.85
C ASN A 224 -17.73 10.23 4.73
N GLY A 225 -17.73 9.27 3.79
CA GLY A 225 -18.64 9.26 2.64
C GLY A 225 -18.32 10.27 1.53
N LYS A 226 -17.28 11.09 1.68
CA LYS A 226 -16.83 12.05 0.66
C LYS A 226 -15.68 11.48 -0.14
N ASP A 227 -15.81 11.55 -1.47
CA ASP A 227 -14.73 11.26 -2.39
C ASP A 227 -13.71 12.40 -2.38
N LEU A 228 -12.44 12.07 -2.24
CA LEU A 228 -11.34 13.03 -2.29
C LEU A 228 -10.64 13.06 -3.65
N SER A 229 -11.08 12.24 -4.61
CA SER A 229 -10.53 12.10 -5.97
C SER A 229 -9.01 11.88 -5.99
N ARG A 230 -8.52 11.17 -4.96
CA ARG A 230 -7.11 10.81 -4.81
C ARG A 230 -6.92 9.37 -5.21
N GLN A 231 -6.57 9.18 -6.48
CA GLN A 231 -6.22 7.88 -7.03
C GLN A 231 -4.72 7.63 -6.97
N TYR A 232 -4.31 6.45 -6.53
CA TYR A 232 -2.91 6.03 -6.57
C TYR A 232 -2.50 5.66 -8.00
N LYS A 233 -1.47 6.34 -8.50
CA LYS A 233 -0.88 6.21 -9.83
C LYS A 233 0.55 5.67 -9.74
N PHE A 234 1.05 5.14 -10.84
CA PHE A 234 2.37 4.52 -10.84
C PHE A 234 3.41 5.63 -10.88
N TYR A 235 4.34 5.61 -9.92
CA TYR A 235 5.39 6.62 -9.81
C TYR A 235 6.66 6.16 -10.53
N GLY A 236 7.06 4.91 -10.30
CA GLY A 236 8.24 4.29 -10.92
C GLY A 236 8.79 3.15 -10.07
N CYS A 237 9.75 2.43 -10.63
CA CYS A 237 10.59 1.47 -9.93
C CYS A 237 11.95 2.09 -9.63
N PHE A 238 12.49 1.84 -8.45
CA PHE A 238 13.75 2.42 -7.99
C PHE A 238 14.70 1.34 -7.50
N ASN A 239 15.97 1.48 -7.85
CA ASN A 239 17.03 0.56 -7.45
C ASN A 239 17.51 0.83 -6.02
N GLU A 240 18.46 0.04 -5.55
CA GLU A 240 19.08 0.16 -4.22
C GLU A 240 19.73 1.51 -3.89
N LEU A 241 20.07 2.31 -4.90
CA LEU A 241 20.63 3.65 -4.72
C LEU A 241 19.54 4.73 -4.61
N GLY A 242 18.26 4.34 -4.71
CA GLY A 242 17.13 5.26 -4.79
C GLY A 242 17.03 5.99 -6.14
N GLU A 243 17.64 5.43 -7.18
CA GLU A 243 17.61 5.95 -8.54
C GLU A 243 16.54 5.22 -9.37
N LEU A 244 15.97 5.91 -10.35
CA LEU A 244 14.92 5.33 -11.20
C LEU A 244 15.47 4.17 -12.02
N ASP A 245 14.93 2.97 -11.82
CA ASP A 245 15.15 1.83 -12.69
C ASP A 245 14.26 1.98 -13.93
N THR A 246 14.85 2.47 -15.01
CA THR A 246 14.13 2.72 -16.27
C THR A 246 13.59 1.44 -16.89
N THR A 247 14.32 0.34 -16.82
CA THR A 247 13.92 -0.95 -17.40
C THR A 247 12.70 -1.50 -16.67
N GLU A 248 12.78 -1.64 -15.35
CA GLU A 248 11.65 -2.15 -14.55
C GLU A 248 10.44 -1.22 -14.59
N THR A 249 10.68 0.10 -14.64
CA THR A 249 9.60 1.08 -14.81
C THR A 249 8.86 0.88 -16.13
N GLU A 250 9.57 0.73 -17.25
CA GLU A 250 8.94 0.53 -18.55
C GLU A 250 8.25 -0.83 -18.68
N LEU A 251 8.80 -1.89 -18.07
CA LEU A 251 8.15 -3.20 -18.00
C LEU A 251 6.80 -3.13 -17.26
N ASN A 252 6.76 -2.44 -16.12
CA ASN A 252 5.53 -2.25 -15.35
C ASN A 252 4.51 -1.34 -16.05
N LYS A 253 4.96 -0.33 -16.81
CA LYS A 253 4.06 0.48 -17.66
C LYS A 253 3.41 -0.34 -18.77
N LYS A 254 4.15 -1.28 -19.38
CA LYS A 254 3.65 -2.11 -20.48
C LYS A 254 2.70 -3.23 -20.02
N SER A 255 2.77 -3.63 -18.75
CA SER A 255 1.92 -4.69 -18.20
C SER A 255 1.34 -4.29 -16.85
N LEU A 256 0.06 -3.91 -16.85
CA LEU A 256 -0.67 -3.59 -15.61
C LEU A 256 -0.68 -4.80 -14.66
N ILE A 257 -0.83 -6.03 -15.17
CA ILE A 257 -0.77 -7.25 -14.34
C ILE A 257 0.57 -7.37 -13.60
N ARG A 258 1.69 -7.07 -14.27
CA ARG A 258 3.02 -7.05 -13.63
C ARG A 258 3.05 -6.02 -12.50
N LEU A 259 2.59 -4.80 -12.78
CA LEU A 259 2.52 -3.72 -11.78
C LEU A 259 1.65 -4.13 -10.58
N LEU A 260 0.46 -4.68 -10.82
CA LEU A 260 -0.46 -5.13 -9.77
C LEU A 260 0.15 -6.24 -8.90
N SER A 261 0.90 -7.17 -9.51
CA SER A 261 1.64 -8.20 -8.78
C SER A 261 2.73 -7.60 -7.88
N SER A 262 3.42 -6.55 -8.35
CA SER A 262 4.45 -5.84 -7.57
C SER A 262 3.89 -5.08 -6.36
N VAL A 263 2.65 -4.59 -6.44
CA VAL A 263 2.03 -3.77 -5.37
C VAL A 263 1.03 -4.53 -4.49
N SER A 264 0.55 -5.71 -4.91
CA SER A 264 -0.30 -6.54 -4.05
C SER A 264 0.49 -7.08 -2.86
N GLN A 265 -0.12 -7.07 -1.68
CA GLN A 265 0.40 -7.74 -0.48
C GLN A 265 0.27 -9.26 -0.57
N PHE A 266 -0.55 -9.75 -1.49
CA PHE A 266 -0.67 -11.17 -1.78
C PHE A 266 0.36 -11.58 -2.84
N SER A 267 0.65 -12.87 -2.80
CA SER A 267 1.42 -13.55 -3.82
C SER A 267 0.86 -14.95 -3.91
N ALA A 268 0.78 -15.48 -5.13
CA ALA A 268 0.64 -16.92 -5.29
C ALA A 268 1.74 -17.61 -4.48
N SER A 269 1.32 -18.60 -3.70
CA SER A 269 2.27 -19.54 -3.13
C SER A 269 2.79 -20.34 -4.32
N PHE A 270 4.10 -20.31 -4.57
CA PHE A 270 4.68 -21.52 -5.14
C PHE A 270 4.53 -22.56 -4.04
N SER A 271 3.43 -23.32 -4.08
CA SER A 271 3.47 -24.66 -3.54
C SER A 271 4.62 -25.31 -4.28
N SER A 272 5.78 -25.36 -3.63
CA SER A 272 6.79 -26.33 -4.00
C SER A 272 6.02 -27.64 -4.07
N MET A 273 5.87 -28.17 -5.27
CA MET A 273 5.71 -29.60 -5.47
C MET A 273 6.94 -30.26 -4.82
N MET A 274 6.86 -30.44 -3.52
CA MET A 274 7.53 -31.49 -2.76
C MET A 274 6.32 -32.29 -2.27
N MET A 275 5.96 -33.41 -2.91
CA MET A 275 6.70 -34.68 -2.86
C MET A 275 7.30 -34.91 -1.47
#